data_AF-A0A1V2RFC0-F1
#
_entry.id   AF-A0A1V2RFC0-F1
#
_cell.length_a   1.000
_cell.length_b   1.000
_cell.length_c   1.000
_cell.angle_alpha   90.00
_cell.angle_beta   90.00
_cell.angle_gamma   90.00
#
_symmetry.space_group_name_H-M   'P 1'
#
loop_
_entity.id
_entity.type
_entity.pdbx_description
1 polymer ?
#
loop_
_entity_poly.entity_id
_entity_poly.type
_entity_poly.pdbx_seq_one_letter_code
_entity_poly.pdbx_strand_id
1 'polypeptide(L)'
;MNQQSELRDLQAALRTASDIAFDHDEPAGEQAEVLVDALRRALAAAQSYVDGPGETGCREHPRGAVDPLYGDKDDPLPPGWGKCLLCNDRRRRATRGLRSPVTPPRRPGGRFGPL
;
A
#
# COMPACT_ATOMS: atom_id res chain seq x y z
N MET A 1 -7.02 4.50 8.71
CA MET A 1 -7.89 3.32 8.90
C MET A 1 -7.03 2.19 9.43
N ASN A 2 -7.39 1.61 10.57
CA ASN A 2 -6.51 0.74 11.35
C ASN A 2 -6.88 -0.73 11.09
N GLN A 3 -6.09 -1.48 10.33
CA GLN A 3 -6.41 -2.86 9.95
C GLN A 3 -6.64 -3.81 11.16
N GLN A 4 -6.16 -3.43 12.35
CA GLN A 4 -6.42 -4.17 13.59
C GLN A 4 -7.85 -3.96 14.14
N SER A 5 -8.49 -2.81 13.89
CA SER A 5 -9.90 -2.62 14.24
C SER A 5 -10.79 -3.45 13.32
N GLU A 6 -10.53 -3.40 12.01
CA GLU A 6 -11.30 -4.17 11.00
C GLU A 6 -11.28 -5.68 11.27
N LEU A 7 -10.15 -6.23 11.73
CA LEU A 7 -10.05 -7.65 12.06
C LEU A 7 -10.91 -8.02 13.26
N ARG A 8 -10.89 -7.17 14.29
CA ARG A 8 -11.69 -7.38 15.51
C ARG A 8 -13.18 -7.25 15.20
N ASP A 9 -13.55 -6.30 14.36
CA ASP A 9 -14.94 -6.08 13.95
C ASP A 9 -15.47 -7.25 13.10
N LEU A 10 -14.65 -7.77 12.18
CA LEU A 10 -14.96 -8.98 11.41
C LEU A 10 -15.15 -10.19 12.33
N GLN A 11 -14.22 -10.42 13.26
CA GLN A 11 -14.28 -11.54 14.19
C GLN A 11 -15.50 -11.47 15.12
N ALA A 12 -15.83 -10.27 15.61
CA ALA A 12 -17.02 -10.05 16.45
C ALA A 12 -18.31 -10.33 15.67
N ALA A 13 -18.43 -9.79 14.46
CA ALA A 13 -19.61 -9.96 13.62
C ALA A 13 -19.84 -11.43 13.22
N LEU A 14 -18.78 -12.15 12.86
CA LEU A 14 -18.86 -13.58 12.53
C LEU A 14 -19.26 -14.44 13.73
N ARG A 15 -18.79 -14.09 14.93
CA ARG A 15 -19.16 -14.81 16.15
C ARG A 15 -20.65 -14.65 16.45
N THR A 16 -21.17 -13.43 16.40
CA THR A 16 -22.62 -13.18 16.57
C THR A 16 -23.46 -13.92 15.53
N ALA A 17 -23.04 -13.92 14.26
CA ALA A 17 -23.74 -14.66 13.21
C ALA A 17 -23.72 -16.18 13.46
N SER A 18 -22.60 -16.71 13.96
CA SER A 18 -22.46 -18.14 14.27
C SER A 18 -23.35 -18.53 15.45
N ASP A 19 -23.33 -17.77 16.53
CA ASP A 19 -24.14 -18.05 17.73
C ASP A 19 -25.64 -18.13 17.34
N ILE A 20 -26.14 -17.17 16.56
CA ILE A 20 -27.55 -17.17 16.13
C ILE A 20 -27.86 -18.34 15.18
N ALA A 21 -26.95 -18.69 14.27
CA ALA A 21 -27.17 -19.76 13.31
C ALA A 21 -27.11 -21.17 13.91
N PHE A 22 -26.37 -21.36 15.01
CA PHE A 22 -26.20 -22.67 15.65
C PHE A 22 -27.05 -22.88 16.92
N ASP A 23 -27.50 -21.81 17.58
CA ASP A 23 -28.39 -21.92 18.75
C ASP A 23 -29.88 -21.99 18.39
N HIS A 24 -30.23 -21.72 17.12
CA HIS A 24 -31.62 -21.72 16.64
C HIS A 24 -31.81 -22.56 15.38
N ASP A 25 -32.76 -23.50 15.41
CA ASP A 25 -33.13 -24.33 14.25
C ASP A 25 -33.69 -23.49 13.08
N GLU A 26 -34.42 -22.40 13.36
CA GLU A 26 -34.93 -21.48 12.34
C GLU A 26 -35.03 -20.05 12.90
N PRO A 27 -34.03 -19.17 12.68
CA PRO A 27 -34.07 -17.81 13.20
C PRO A 27 -35.15 -16.98 12.50
N ALA A 28 -36.06 -16.38 13.28
CA ALA A 28 -37.20 -15.60 12.79
C ALA A 28 -37.34 -14.25 13.51
N GLY A 29 -38.04 -13.31 12.87
CA GLY A 29 -38.29 -11.97 13.43
C GLY A 29 -37.00 -11.21 13.73
N GLU A 30 -36.90 -10.64 14.94
CA GLU A 30 -35.76 -9.86 15.40
C GLU A 30 -34.43 -10.63 15.29
N GLN A 31 -34.42 -11.94 15.54
CA GLN A 31 -33.21 -12.76 15.42
C GLN A 31 -32.67 -12.81 13.99
N ALA A 32 -33.57 -12.87 13.00
CA ALA A 32 -33.19 -12.83 11.60
C ALA A 32 -32.63 -11.46 11.20
N GLU A 33 -33.17 -10.37 11.76
CA GLU A 33 -32.65 -9.01 11.54
C GLU A 33 -31.23 -8.84 12.11
N VAL A 34 -30.99 -9.32 13.33
CA VAL A 34 -29.67 -9.30 13.97
C VAL A 34 -28.67 -10.16 13.20
N LEU A 35 -29.08 -11.33 12.72
CA LEU A 35 -28.24 -12.19 11.87
C LEU A 35 -27.85 -11.49 10.57
N VAL A 36 -28.81 -10.87 9.89
CA VAL A 36 -28.57 -10.14 8.64
C VAL A 36 -27.63 -8.95 8.86
N ASP A 37 -27.79 -8.21 9.95
CA ASP A 37 -26.92 -7.08 10.29
C ASP A 37 -25.49 -7.54 10.61
N ALA A 38 -25.35 -8.62 11.39
CA ALA A 38 -24.05 -9.22 11.68
C ALA A 38 -23.33 -9.68 10.39
N LEU A 39 -24.04 -10.35 9.47
CA LEU A 39 -23.49 -10.76 8.18
C LEU A 39 -23.11 -9.56 7.29
N ARG A 40 -23.90 -8.47 7.30
CA ARG A 40 -23.56 -7.24 6.57
C ARG A 40 -22.30 -6.57 7.11
N ARG A 41 -22.15 -6.49 8.44
CA ARG A 41 -20.94 -5.96 9.08
C ARG A 41 -19.72 -6.83 8.78
N ALA A 42 -19.87 -8.15 8.84
CA ALA A 42 -18.82 -9.08 8.47
C ALA A 42 -18.42 -8.92 6.99
N LEU A 43 -19.40 -8.77 6.10
CA LEU A 43 -19.15 -8.54 4.67
C LEU A 43 -18.42 -7.21 4.44
N ALA A 44 -18.84 -6.12 5.07
CA ALA A 44 -18.19 -4.81 4.92
C ALA A 44 -16.73 -4.84 5.42
N ALA A 45 -16.49 -5.46 6.57
CA ALA A 45 -15.14 -5.65 7.09
C ALA A 45 -14.32 -6.56 6.17
N ALA A 46 -14.90 -7.65 5.63
CA ALA A 46 -14.26 -8.54 4.67
C ALA A 46 -13.92 -7.84 3.33
N GLN A 47 -14.80 -6.95 2.86
CA GLN A 47 -14.59 -6.15 1.65
C GLN A 47 -13.37 -5.23 1.78
N SER A 48 -13.10 -4.70 2.98
CA SER A 48 -11.86 -3.94 3.23
C SER A 48 -10.57 -4.76 3.00
N TYR A 49 -10.67 -6.09 3.02
CA TYR A 49 -9.57 -7.01 2.68
C TYR A 49 -9.57 -7.41 1.19
N VAL A 50 -10.73 -7.40 0.51
CA VAL A 50 -10.83 -7.62 -0.95
C VAL A 50 -10.34 -6.40 -1.71
N ASP A 51 -10.65 -5.21 -1.21
CA ASP A 51 -10.00 -3.94 -1.57
C ASP A 51 -8.55 -3.87 -1.02
N GLY A 52 -8.00 -5.01 -0.57
CA GLY A 52 -6.63 -5.16 -0.12
C GLY A 52 -5.64 -4.57 -1.15
N PRO A 53 -4.49 -4.05 -0.70
CA PRO A 53 -3.78 -2.96 -1.37
C PRO A 53 -2.86 -3.48 -2.47
N GLY A 54 -3.42 -4.14 -3.48
CA GLY A 54 -2.73 -4.73 -4.62
C GLY A 54 -2.41 -3.72 -5.73
N GLU A 55 -2.06 -2.50 -5.38
CA GLU A 55 -1.93 -1.42 -6.34
C GLU A 55 -0.60 -1.49 -7.12
N THR A 56 0.45 -2.12 -6.57
CA THR A 56 1.81 -2.10 -7.17
C THR A 56 2.25 -3.35 -7.93
N GLY A 57 1.54 -4.49 -7.83
CA GLY A 57 1.76 -5.66 -8.69
C GLY A 57 3.18 -6.23 -8.68
N CYS A 58 3.98 -5.93 -7.65
CA CYS A 58 5.34 -6.40 -7.50
C CYS A 58 5.38 -7.64 -6.59
N ARG A 59 6.23 -8.63 -6.90
CA ARG A 59 6.43 -9.82 -6.08
C ARG A 59 7.06 -9.52 -4.71
N GLU A 60 7.91 -8.50 -4.65
CA GLU A 60 8.64 -8.11 -3.43
C GLU A 60 7.84 -7.13 -2.58
N HIS A 61 7.11 -6.21 -3.23
CA HIS A 61 6.23 -5.25 -2.55
C HIS A 61 4.85 -5.27 -3.19
N PRO A 62 4.03 -6.28 -2.88
CA PRO A 62 2.67 -6.38 -3.42
C PRO A 62 1.78 -5.24 -2.92
N ARG A 63 2.15 -4.61 -1.78
CA ARG A 63 1.46 -3.50 -1.11
C ARG A 63 2.32 -2.23 -1.00
N GLY A 64 3.25 -2.03 -1.94
CA GLY A 64 4.11 -0.84 -1.94
C GLY A 64 3.33 0.43 -2.30
N ALA A 65 3.91 1.61 -2.11
CA ALA A 65 3.38 2.83 -2.71
C ALA A 65 3.48 2.76 -4.25
N VAL A 66 2.46 3.25 -4.96
CA VAL A 66 2.49 3.40 -6.42
C VAL A 66 3.39 4.57 -6.80
N ASP A 67 4.24 4.40 -7.82
CA ASP A 67 5.09 5.48 -8.31
C ASP A 67 4.24 6.53 -9.04
N PRO A 68 4.23 7.82 -8.63
CA PRO A 68 3.44 8.86 -9.27
C PRO A 68 3.79 9.09 -10.74
N LEU A 69 5.01 8.70 -11.16
CA LEU A 69 5.46 8.81 -12.55
C LEU A 69 4.90 7.67 -13.44
N TYR A 70 4.18 6.71 -12.85
CA TYR A 70 3.54 5.60 -13.56
C TYR A 70 2.27 6.07 -14.25
N GLY A 71 2.39 6.32 -15.56
CA GLY A 71 1.30 6.87 -16.38
C GLY A 71 1.35 8.40 -16.51
N ASP A 72 2.38 9.05 -15.96
CA ASP A 72 2.61 10.48 -16.20
C ASP A 72 3.03 10.70 -17.67
N LYS A 73 2.37 11.63 -18.35
CA LYS A 73 2.61 11.96 -19.76
C LYS A 73 3.77 12.92 -19.98
N ASP A 74 4.11 13.70 -18.95
CA ASP A 74 5.11 14.76 -19.00
C ASP A 74 6.47 14.27 -18.50
N ASP A 75 6.51 13.28 -17.59
CA ASP A 75 7.73 12.56 -17.18
C ASP A 75 7.48 11.03 -17.02
N PRO A 76 7.31 10.28 -18.13
CA PRO A 76 7.01 8.86 -18.07
C PRO A 76 8.19 8.05 -17.56
N LEU A 77 7.89 7.00 -16.78
CA LEU A 77 8.90 6.03 -16.37
C LEU A 77 9.60 5.37 -17.58
N PRO A 78 10.91 5.10 -17.47
CA PRO A 78 11.64 4.38 -18.51
C PRO A 78 11.03 2.98 -18.78
N PRO A 79 11.19 2.45 -20.00
CA PRO A 79 10.68 1.12 -20.34
C PRO A 79 11.27 0.05 -19.41
N GLY A 80 10.42 -0.86 -18.92
CA GLY A 80 10.81 -1.94 -17.98
C GLY A 80 10.74 -1.57 -16.48
N TRP A 81 10.23 -0.38 -16.15
CA TRP A 81 9.92 0.02 -14.79
C TRP A 81 8.46 -0.27 -14.46
N GLY A 82 8.22 -0.76 -13.25
CA GLY A 82 6.88 -1.14 -12.80
C GLY A 82 6.19 0.01 -12.06
N LYS A 83 5.00 -0.28 -11.56
CA LYS A 83 4.19 0.66 -10.77
C LYS A 83 4.63 0.78 -9.29
N CYS A 84 5.63 0.01 -8.83
CA CYS A 84 6.07 0.02 -7.44
C CYS A 84 7.13 1.10 -7.15
N LEU A 85 6.77 2.12 -6.37
CA LEU A 85 7.66 3.21 -5.96
C LEU A 85 8.92 2.70 -5.24
N LEU A 86 8.79 1.74 -4.31
CA LEU A 86 9.94 1.24 -3.52
C LEU A 86 11.00 0.55 -4.41
N CYS A 87 10.55 -0.26 -5.37
CA CYS A 87 11.45 -0.90 -6.33
C CYS A 87 12.07 0.12 -7.29
N ASN A 88 11.28 1.10 -7.73
CA ASN A 88 11.73 2.17 -8.60
C ASN A 88 12.74 3.08 -7.87
N ASP A 89 12.50 3.45 -6.62
CA ASP A 89 13.42 4.24 -5.80
C ASP A 89 14.74 3.53 -5.56
N ARG A 90 14.71 2.22 -5.29
CA ARG A 90 15.93 1.40 -5.20
C ARG A 90 16.72 1.48 -6.51
N ARG A 91 16.05 1.36 -7.66
CA ARG A 91 16.67 1.51 -8.99
C ARG A 91 17.21 2.92 -9.23
N ARG A 92 16.48 3.99 -8.85
CA ARG A 92 16.91 5.40 -8.95
C ARG A 92 18.18 5.65 -8.13
N ARG A 93 18.26 5.09 -6.92
CA ARG A 93 19.45 5.17 -6.06
C ARG A 93 20.63 4.43 -6.67
N ALA A 94 20.41 3.24 -7.22
CA ALA A 94 21.45 2.47 -7.91
C ALA A 94 22.00 3.20 -9.15
N THR A 95 21.14 3.82 -9.96
CA THR A 95 21.57 4.61 -11.14
C THR A 95 22.20 5.95 -10.78
N ARG A 96 21.74 6.61 -9.70
CA ARG A 96 22.38 7.83 -9.18
C ARG A 96 23.74 7.55 -8.53
N GLY A 97 23.93 6.40 -7.89
CA GLY A 97 25.23 6.00 -7.33
C GLY A 97 26.32 5.75 -8.38
N LEU A 98 25.94 5.48 -9.63
CA LEU A 98 26.87 5.41 -10.77
C LEU A 98 27.28 6.81 -11.29
N ARG A 99 26.55 7.86 -10.90
CA ARG A 99 26.94 9.26 -11.11
C ARG A 99 27.52 9.80 -9.80
N SER A 100 28.75 9.39 -9.51
CA SER A 100 29.56 10.00 -8.45
C SER A 100 29.59 11.53 -8.55
N PRO A 101 29.80 12.24 -7.42
CA PRO A 101 29.51 13.65 -7.27
C PRO A 101 30.29 14.47 -8.30
N VAL A 102 29.61 15.47 -8.87
CA VAL A 102 30.29 16.52 -9.63
C VAL A 102 31.40 17.06 -8.74
N THR A 103 32.65 16.82 -9.12
CA THR A 103 33.78 17.46 -8.46
C THR A 103 33.65 18.93 -8.78
N PRO A 104 33.44 19.83 -7.79
CA PRO A 104 33.37 21.25 -8.08
C PRO A 104 34.70 21.67 -8.73
N PRO A 105 34.68 22.59 -9.71
CA PRO A 105 35.90 22.99 -10.40
C PRO A 105 36.90 23.56 -9.38
N ARG A 106 38.14 23.05 -9.40
CA ARG A 106 39.25 23.65 -8.65
C ARG A 106 39.42 25.10 -9.12
N ARG A 107 39.22 26.06 -8.22
CA ARG A 107 39.59 27.46 -8.46
C ARG A 107 41.08 27.51 -8.83
N PRO A 108 41.50 28.20 -9.91
CA PRO A 108 42.92 28.36 -10.20
C PRO A 108 43.56 29.19 -9.09
N GLY A 109 44.64 28.65 -8.51
CA GLY A 109 45.39 29.30 -7.43
C GLY A 109 45.94 30.64 -7.91
N GLY A 110 45.47 31.71 -7.28
CA GLY A 110 46.01 33.05 -7.46
C GLY A 110 47.49 33.07 -7.09
N ARG A 111 48.33 33.36 -8.08
CA ARG A 111 49.76 33.61 -7.93
C ARG A 111 49.93 34.94 -7.20
N PHE A 112 50.17 34.90 -5.89
CA PHE A 112 50.75 36.04 -5.18
C PHE A 112 52.25 36.09 -5.53
N GLY A 113 52.63 37.07 -6.35
CA GLY A 113 54.03 37.46 -6.54
C GLY A 113 54.44 38.47 -5.47
N PRO A 114 55.72 38.55 -5.08
CA PRO A 114 56.20 39.54 -4.11
C PRO A 114 56.65 40.80 -4.85
N LEU A 115 56.19 41.98 -4.43
CA LEU A 115 56.95 43.24 -4.43
C LEU A 115 56.32 44.20 -3.41
#